data_AF-A0A1Q7E487-F1
#
_entry.id   AF-A0A1Q7E487-F1
#
_cell.length_a   1.000
_cell.length_b   1.000
_cell.length_c   1.000
_cell.angle_alpha   90.00
_cell.angle_beta   90.00
_cell.angle_gamma   90.00
#
_symmetry.space_group_name_H-M   'P 1'
#
loop_
_entity.id
_entity.type
_entity.pdbx_description
1 polymer ?
#
loop_
_entity_poly.entity_id
_entity_poly.type
_entity_poly.pdbx_seq_one_letter_code
_entity_poly.pdbx_strand_id
1 'polypeptide(L)'
;MSPEERARRLFDRVMALAQAGKQDSVQFFVPMALGAYLQLPARDLDAHYDMGLLHLAAGDAAGALAQADTILRKVPTHLYGFVLRGQAYEIQANRQGARRADADFLRNEAAERARQRPEYAEHSGTLDAFHDAAVRATGRAQ
;
A
#
# COMPACT_ATOMS: atom_id res chain seq x y z
N MET A 1 4.07 -5.75 -25.30
CA MET A 1 3.87 -5.31 -23.90
C MET A 1 2.57 -5.92 -23.41
N SER A 2 2.64 -6.80 -22.40
CA SER A 2 1.46 -7.42 -21.80
C SER A 2 0.61 -6.40 -21.02
N PRO A 3 -0.64 -6.73 -20.67
CA PRO A 3 -1.45 -5.90 -19.75
C PRO A 3 -0.76 -5.62 -18.41
N GLU A 4 -0.07 -6.61 -17.85
CA GLU A 4 0.68 -6.54 -16.59
C GLU A 4 1.85 -5.55 -16.73
N GLU A 5 2.67 -5.71 -17.79
CA GLU A 5 3.78 -4.79 -18.06
C GLU A 5 3.30 -3.35 -18.27
N ARG A 6 2.12 -3.17 -18.87
CA ARG A 6 1.51 -1.85 -19.05
C ARG A 6 1.11 -1.23 -17.71
N ALA A 7 0.41 -1.99 -16.87
CA ALA A 7 -0.01 -1.55 -15.55
C ALA A 7 1.21 -1.18 -14.69
N ARG A 8 2.24 -2.04 -14.68
CA ARG A 8 3.44 -1.80 -13.90
C ARG A 8 4.22 -0.57 -14.36
N ARG A 9 4.38 -0.36 -15.68
CA ARG A 9 5.03 0.86 -16.19
C ARG A 9 4.30 2.15 -15.80
N LEU A 10 2.97 2.12 -15.78
CA LEU A 10 2.17 3.26 -15.33
C LEU A 10 2.30 3.47 -13.81
N PHE A 11 2.32 2.39 -13.04
CA PHE A 11 2.59 2.42 -11.61
C PHE A 11 3.96 3.06 -11.31
N ASP A 12 5.03 2.55 -11.91
CA ASP A 12 6.39 3.04 -11.70
C ASP A 12 6.50 4.53 -12.07
N ARG A 13 5.82 4.95 -13.15
CA ARG A 13 5.74 6.35 -13.56
C ARG A 13 5.09 7.21 -12.48
N VAL A 14 3.94 6.80 -11.95
CA VAL A 14 3.23 7.56 -10.91
C VAL A 14 4.08 7.65 -9.65
N MET A 15 4.68 6.55 -9.19
CA MET A 15 5.54 6.54 -8.00
C MET A 15 6.76 7.46 -8.17
N ALA A 16 7.41 7.42 -9.33
CA ALA A 16 8.54 8.32 -9.62
C ALA A 16 8.13 9.80 -9.63
N LEU A 17 6.94 10.13 -10.16
CA LEU A 17 6.42 11.49 -10.16
C LEU A 17 6.06 11.96 -8.74
N ALA A 18 5.45 11.09 -7.93
CA ALA A 18 5.13 11.36 -6.54
C ALA A 18 6.41 11.62 -5.72
N GLN A 19 7.43 10.78 -5.90
CA GLN A 19 8.74 10.97 -5.26
C GLN A 19 9.43 12.28 -5.68
N ALA A 20 9.19 12.74 -6.91
CA ALA A 20 9.68 14.02 -7.42
C ALA A 20 8.79 15.23 -7.04
N GLY A 21 7.73 15.03 -6.25
CA GLY A 21 6.80 16.09 -5.84
C GLY A 21 5.92 16.66 -6.96
N LYS A 22 5.81 15.97 -8.10
CA LYS A 22 5.07 16.45 -9.29
C LYS A 22 3.59 16.12 -9.22
N GLN A 23 2.89 16.70 -8.24
CA GLN A 23 1.53 16.28 -7.88
C GLN A 23 0.51 16.43 -9.02
N ASP A 24 0.58 17.49 -9.83
CA ASP A 24 -0.29 17.66 -11.00
C ASP A 24 -0.13 16.49 -12.00
N SER A 25 1.10 16.01 -12.19
CA SER A 25 1.37 14.86 -13.04
C SER A 25 0.88 13.55 -12.40
N VAL A 26 0.99 13.41 -11.07
CA VAL A 26 0.41 12.26 -10.35
C VAL A 26 -1.09 12.20 -10.60
N GLN A 27 -1.81 13.29 -10.38
CA GLN A 27 -3.26 13.35 -10.58
C GLN A 27 -3.67 13.04 -12.03
N PHE A 28 -2.85 13.45 -12.99
CA PHE A 28 -3.07 13.12 -14.39
C PHE A 28 -2.91 11.63 -14.69
N PHE A 29 -1.86 10.97 -14.17
CA PHE A 29 -1.53 9.58 -14.53
C PHE A 29 -2.23 8.50 -13.68
N VAL A 30 -2.66 8.81 -12.45
CA VAL A 30 -3.29 7.82 -11.56
C VAL A 30 -4.53 7.14 -12.18
N PRO A 31 -5.50 7.85 -12.80
CA PRO A 31 -6.66 7.19 -13.40
C PRO A 31 -6.29 6.21 -14.51
N MET A 32 -5.24 6.51 -15.29
CA MET A 32 -4.73 5.61 -16.34
C MET A 32 -4.10 4.36 -15.73
N ALA A 33 -3.30 4.52 -14.66
CA ALA A 33 -2.70 3.41 -13.96
C ALA A 33 -3.77 2.49 -13.35
N LEU A 34 -4.73 3.05 -12.60
CA LEU A 34 -5.85 2.29 -12.02
C LEU A 34 -6.66 1.59 -13.11
N GLY A 35 -6.94 2.27 -14.22
CA GLY A 35 -7.61 1.68 -15.38
C GLY A 35 -6.86 0.46 -15.92
N ALA A 36 -5.52 0.50 -15.99
CA ALA A 36 -4.72 -0.63 -16.44
C ALA A 36 -4.82 -1.84 -15.50
N TYR A 37 -4.78 -1.64 -14.18
CA TYR A 37 -4.98 -2.72 -13.20
C TYR A 37 -6.40 -3.34 -13.27
N LEU A 38 -7.41 -2.52 -13.58
CA LEU A 38 -8.79 -3.01 -13.73
C LEU A 38 -8.97 -3.93 -14.95
N GLN A 39 -8.11 -3.80 -15.96
CA GLN A 39 -8.11 -4.64 -17.16
C GLN A 39 -7.32 -5.96 -17.01
N LEU A 40 -6.65 -6.17 -15.88
CA LEU A 40 -5.93 -7.42 -15.63
C LEU A 40 -6.92 -8.59 -15.51
N PRO A 41 -6.62 -9.77 -16.11
CA PRO A 41 -7.49 -10.95 -16.01
C PRO A 41 -7.74 -11.40 -14.57
N ALA A 42 -6.74 -11.21 -13.71
CA ALA A 42 -6.83 -11.44 -12.27
C ALA A 42 -6.03 -10.36 -11.52
N ARG A 43 -6.50 -10.02 -10.31
CA ARG A 43 -5.78 -9.16 -9.36
C ARG A 43 -5.49 -9.96 -8.10
N ASP A 44 -4.22 -10.25 -7.89
CA ASP A 44 -3.71 -10.83 -6.66
C ASP A 44 -3.54 -9.74 -5.58
N LEU A 45 -2.92 -10.11 -4.46
CA LEU A 45 -2.73 -9.20 -3.33
C LEU A 45 -1.77 -8.06 -3.67
N ASP A 46 -0.78 -8.32 -4.52
CA ASP A 46 0.20 -7.34 -4.98
C ASP A 46 -0.47 -6.29 -5.89
N ALA A 47 -1.27 -6.73 -6.85
CA ALA A 47 -2.05 -5.82 -7.69
C ALA A 47 -2.99 -4.91 -6.88
N HIS A 48 -3.62 -5.43 -5.82
CA HIS A 48 -4.43 -4.60 -4.91
C HIS A 48 -3.57 -3.61 -4.11
N TYR A 49 -2.35 -4.00 -3.73
CA TYR A 49 -1.43 -3.13 -3.02
C TYR A 49 -0.94 -1.98 -3.90
N ASP A 50 -0.52 -2.28 -5.13
CA ASP A 50 -0.14 -1.28 -6.14
C ASP A 50 -1.29 -0.28 -6.39
N MET A 51 -2.52 -0.76 -6.55
CA MET A 51 -3.70 0.11 -6.66
C MET A 51 -3.87 0.99 -5.41
N GLY A 52 -3.66 0.44 -4.21
CA GLY A 52 -3.73 1.19 -2.96
C GLY A 52 -2.70 2.31 -2.90
N LEU A 53 -1.46 2.04 -3.30
CA LEU A 53 -0.40 3.05 -3.37
C LEU A 53 -0.69 4.14 -4.40
N LEU A 54 -1.32 3.79 -5.54
CA LEU A 54 -1.78 4.78 -6.53
C LEU A 54 -2.84 5.72 -5.93
N HIS A 55 -3.79 5.18 -5.18
CA HIS A 55 -4.78 5.98 -4.47
C HIS A 55 -4.12 6.89 -3.43
N LEU A 56 -3.16 6.38 -2.65
CA LEU A 56 -2.42 7.18 -1.66
C LEU A 56 -1.62 8.31 -2.32
N ALA A 57 -0.96 8.06 -3.46
CA ALA A 57 -0.25 9.09 -4.21
C ALA A 57 -1.19 10.21 -4.70
N ALA A 58 -2.43 9.87 -5.07
CA ALA A 58 -3.46 10.84 -5.42
C ALA A 58 -4.12 11.53 -4.20
N GLY A 59 -3.79 11.14 -2.97
CA GLY A 59 -4.46 11.62 -1.76
C GLY A 59 -5.85 11.01 -1.53
N ASP A 60 -6.21 9.95 -2.27
CA ASP A 60 -7.48 9.25 -2.14
C ASP A 60 -7.41 8.17 -1.04
N ALA A 61 -7.58 8.61 0.20
CA ALA A 61 -7.60 7.70 1.34
C ALA A 61 -8.72 6.65 1.26
N ALA A 62 -9.89 6.99 0.68
CA ALA A 62 -11.02 6.07 0.60
C ALA A 62 -10.72 4.91 -0.37
N GLY A 63 -10.16 5.21 -1.54
CA GLY A 63 -9.71 4.20 -2.48
C GLY A 63 -8.62 3.29 -1.90
N ALA A 64 -7.66 3.86 -1.18
CA ALA A 64 -6.62 3.08 -0.50
C ALA A 64 -7.18 2.13 0.57
N LEU A 65 -8.14 2.60 1.39
CA LEU A 65 -8.83 1.76 2.38
C LEU A 65 -9.61 0.62 1.72
N ALA A 66 -10.27 0.88 0.58
CA ALA A 66 -11.01 -0.16 -0.14
C ALA A 66 -10.08 -1.29 -0.65
N GLN A 67 -8.86 -0.94 -1.09
CA GLN A 67 -7.87 -1.95 -1.47
C GLN A 67 -7.33 -2.70 -0.25
N ALA A 68 -7.05 -1.99 0.84
CA ALA A 68 -6.64 -2.60 2.10
C ALA A 68 -7.67 -3.61 2.62
N ASP A 69 -8.96 -3.25 2.59
CA ASP A 69 -10.04 -4.14 2.99
C ASP A 69 -10.14 -5.37 2.08
N THR A 70 -9.84 -5.22 0.79
CA THR A 70 -9.81 -6.37 -0.13
C THR A 70 -8.67 -7.32 0.19
N ILE A 71 -7.48 -6.80 0.48
CA ILE A 71 -6.33 -7.60 0.92
C ILE A 71 -6.67 -8.33 2.23
N LEU A 72 -7.19 -7.61 3.23
CA LEU A 72 -7.46 -8.16 4.55
C LEU A 72 -8.67 -9.11 4.59
N ARG A 73 -9.62 -8.99 3.65
CA ARG A 73 -10.66 -10.03 3.48
C ARG A 73 -10.08 -11.35 2.96
N LYS A 74 -9.08 -11.30 2.09
CA LYS A 74 -8.41 -12.50 1.54
C LYS A 74 -7.42 -13.11 2.54
N VAL A 75 -6.61 -12.26 3.18
CA VAL A 75 -5.62 -12.66 4.18
C VAL A 75 -5.69 -11.66 5.36
N PRO A 76 -6.40 -12.00 6.44
CA PRO A 76 -6.67 -11.07 7.57
C PRO A 76 -5.44 -10.50 8.27
N THR A 77 -4.28 -11.15 8.12
CA THR A 77 -3.02 -10.80 8.77
C THR A 77 -2.03 -10.12 7.82
N HIS A 78 -2.39 -9.89 6.55
CA HIS A 78 -1.45 -9.46 5.53
C HIS A 78 -0.91 -8.05 5.76
N LEU A 79 0.41 -7.90 5.73
CA LEU A 79 1.08 -6.66 6.10
C LEU A 79 0.72 -5.46 5.21
N TYR A 80 0.60 -5.67 3.89
CA TYR A 80 0.18 -4.61 2.96
C TYR A 80 -1.16 -3.97 3.31
N GLY A 81 -2.11 -4.75 3.84
CA GLY A 81 -3.40 -4.21 4.25
C GLY A 81 -3.26 -3.24 5.41
N PHE A 82 -2.37 -3.53 6.37
CA PHE A 82 -2.10 -2.63 7.49
C PHE A 82 -1.31 -1.40 7.07
N VAL A 83 -0.35 -1.54 6.16
CA VAL A 83 0.41 -0.41 5.58
C VAL A 83 -0.54 0.59 4.91
N LEU A 84 -1.42 0.11 4.02
CA LEU A 84 -2.38 0.96 3.33
C LEU A 84 -3.35 1.65 4.29
N ARG A 85 -3.85 0.93 5.31
CA ARG A 85 -4.72 1.52 6.34
C ARG A 85 -4.01 2.62 7.12
N GLY A 86 -2.78 2.37 7.57
CA GLY A 86 -2.00 3.36 8.32
C GLY A 86 -1.83 4.65 7.53
N GLN A 87 -1.34 4.54 6.29
CA GLN A 87 -1.11 5.69 5.41
C GLN A 87 -2.41 6.42 5.03
N ALA A 88 -3.49 5.68 4.75
CA ALA A 88 -4.78 6.29 4.44
C ALA A 88 -5.38 7.05 5.64
N TYR A 89 -5.25 6.50 6.86
CA TYR A 89 -5.73 7.16 8.05
C TYR A 89 -4.91 8.41 8.41
N GLU A 90 -3.61 8.44 8.11
CA GLU A 90 -2.81 9.65 8.22
C GLU A 90 -3.31 10.75 7.28
N ILE A 91 -3.64 10.42 6.01
CA ILE A 91 -4.26 11.37 5.07
C ILE A 91 -5.58 11.93 5.62
N GLN A 92 -6.38 11.09 6.27
CA GLN A 92 -7.65 11.49 6.89
C GLN A 92 -7.48 12.20 8.25
N ALA A 93 -6.26 12.39 8.74
CA ALA A 93 -5.96 12.83 10.11
C ALA A 93 -6.64 11.96 11.20
N ASN A 94 -6.97 10.70 10.88
CA ASN A 94 -7.59 9.75 11.79
C ASN A 94 -6.52 9.03 12.62
N ARG A 95 -6.04 9.72 13.65
CA ARG A 95 -4.98 9.21 14.55
C ARG A 95 -5.33 7.90 15.24
N GLN A 96 -6.61 7.66 15.53
CA GLN A 96 -7.03 6.41 16.17
C GLN A 96 -6.95 5.23 15.18
N GLY A 97 -7.39 5.46 13.94
CA GLY A 97 -7.29 4.49 12.86
C GLY A 97 -5.84 4.14 12.55
N ALA A 98 -4.98 5.16 12.41
CA ALA A 98 -3.55 4.97 12.12
C ALA A 98 -2.87 4.14 13.23
N ARG A 99 -3.02 4.53 14.50
CA ARG A 99 -2.46 3.76 15.64
C ARG A 99 -2.96 2.31 15.69
N ARG A 100 -4.22 2.06 15.31
CA ARG A 100 -4.76 0.70 15.25
C ARG A 100 -4.07 -0.11 14.15
N ALA A 101 -3.90 0.48 12.96
CA ALA A 101 -3.20 -0.16 11.85
C ALA A 101 -1.74 -0.46 12.19
N ASP A 102 -1.03 0.48 12.81
CA ASP A 102 0.34 0.29 13.30
C ASP A 102 0.42 -0.90 14.28
N ALA A 103 -0.48 -0.94 15.25
CA ALA A 103 -0.51 -2.00 16.24
C ALA A 103 -0.89 -3.36 15.63
N ASP A 104 -1.80 -3.39 14.65
CA ASP A 104 -2.15 -4.60 13.88
C ASP A 104 -0.96 -5.11 13.06
N PHE A 105 -0.23 -4.21 12.38
CA PHE A 105 0.99 -4.55 11.66
C PHE A 105 2.02 -5.21 12.58
N LEU A 106 2.41 -4.53 13.66
CA LEU A 106 3.44 -5.02 14.58
C LEU A 106 3.07 -6.34 15.26
N ARG A 107 1.77 -6.59 15.48
CA ARG A 107 1.31 -7.87 16.04
C ARG A 107 1.50 -9.05 15.08
N ASN A 108 1.35 -8.82 13.77
CA ASN A 108 1.32 -9.89 12.76
C ASN A 108 2.63 -10.02 11.98
N GLU A 109 3.51 -9.02 12.05
CA GLU A 109 4.71 -8.91 11.23
C GLU A 109 5.61 -10.14 11.28
N ALA A 110 6.02 -10.58 12.47
CA ALA A 110 6.92 -11.72 12.60
C ALA A 110 6.34 -12.99 11.96
N ALA A 111 5.05 -13.26 12.19
CA ALA A 111 4.37 -14.42 11.66
C ALA A 111 4.15 -14.36 10.14
N GLU A 112 3.84 -13.18 9.58
CA GLU A 112 3.72 -13.02 8.12
C GLU A 112 5.07 -13.04 7.41
N ARG A 113 6.11 -12.40 7.96
CA ARG A 113 7.46 -12.45 7.36
C ARG A 113 8.03 -13.87 7.33
N ALA A 114 7.73 -14.68 8.35
CA ALA A 114 8.09 -16.10 8.38
C ALA A 114 7.44 -16.94 7.26
N ARG A 115 6.38 -16.45 6.62
CA ARG A 115 5.74 -17.13 5.47
C ARG A 115 6.50 -16.92 4.16
N GLN A 116 7.51 -16.04 4.13
CA GLN A 116 8.39 -15.81 2.98
C GLN A 116 7.65 -15.59 1.66
N ARG A 117 6.57 -14.79 1.71
CA ARG A 117 5.84 -14.40 0.51
C ARG A 117 6.77 -13.60 -0.42
N PRO A 118 6.85 -13.91 -1.73
CA PRO A 118 7.73 -13.21 -2.66
C PRO A 118 7.58 -11.69 -2.61
N GLU A 119 6.35 -11.20 -2.54
CA GLU A 119 6.02 -9.77 -2.49
C GLU A 119 6.68 -9.06 -1.27
N TYR A 120 6.85 -9.75 -0.14
CA TYR A 120 7.53 -9.15 1.03
C TYR A 120 9.03 -8.94 0.81
N ALA A 121 9.67 -9.78 -0.01
CA ALA A 121 11.06 -9.59 -0.36
C ALA A 121 11.22 -8.41 -1.33
N GLU A 122 10.29 -8.26 -2.28
CA GLU A 122 10.27 -7.18 -3.27
C GLU A 122 10.03 -5.80 -2.62
N HIS A 123 9.27 -5.76 -1.52
CA HIS A 123 8.91 -4.54 -0.81
C HIS A 123 9.47 -4.46 0.62
N SER A 124 10.59 -5.13 0.89
CA SER A 124 11.20 -5.20 2.23
C SER A 124 11.46 -3.82 2.83
N GLY A 125 12.05 -2.91 2.07
CA GLY A 125 12.32 -1.53 2.52
C GLY A 125 11.06 -0.74 2.88
N THR A 126 9.93 -0.97 2.21
CA THR A 126 8.65 -0.33 2.56
C THR A 126 8.09 -0.89 3.86
N LEU A 127 8.17 -2.21 4.06
CA LEU A 127 7.72 -2.86 5.29
C LEU A 127 8.59 -2.45 6.49
N ASP A 128 9.91 -2.35 6.29
CA ASP A 128 10.85 -1.93 7.32
C ASP A 128 10.65 -0.45 7.71
N ALA A 129 10.47 0.43 6.72
CA ALA A 129 10.15 1.84 6.98
C ALA A 129 8.82 2.00 7.73
N PHE A 130 7.82 1.18 7.41
CA PHE A 130 6.54 1.18 8.12
C PHE A 130 6.68 0.63 9.55
N HIS A 131 7.45 -0.45 9.75
CA HIS A 131 7.78 -0.98 11.08
C HIS A 131 8.35 0.11 11.98
N ASP A 132 9.40 0.79 11.51
CA ASP A 132 10.09 1.83 12.25
C ASP A 132 9.14 2.98 12.65
N ALA A 133 8.26 3.37 11.73
CA ALA A 133 7.23 4.38 12.01
C ALA A 133 6.21 3.90 13.05
N ALA A 134 5.70 2.66 12.90
CA ALA A 134 4.73 2.06 13.79
C ALA A 134 5.27 1.88 15.21
N VAL A 135 6.54 1.49 15.36
CA VAL A 135 7.25 1.38 16.66
C VAL A 135 7.27 2.74 17.36
N ARG A 136 7.67 3.80 16.65
CA ARG A 136 7.68 5.17 17.18
C ARG A 136 6.28 5.65 17.56
N ALA A 137 5.28 5.38 16.73
CA ALA A 137 3.90 5.82 16.93
C ALA A 137 3.18 5.11 18.08
N THR A 138 3.52 3.85 18.35
CA THR A 138 2.88 3.02 19.40
C THR A 138 3.62 3.05 20.74
N GLY A 139 4.80 3.66 20.81
CA GLY A 139 5.60 3.71 22.03
C GLY A 139 6.14 2.35 22.49
N ARG A 140 6.12 1.35 21.61
CA ARG A 140 6.74 0.04 21.87
C ARG A 140 8.24 0.17 21.63
N ALA A 141 9.01 0.49 22.66
CA ALA A 141 10.47 0.31 22.61
C ALA A 141 10.76 -1.18 22.33
N GLN A 142 11.73 -1.43 21.44
CA GLN A 142 12.24 -2.78 21.14
C GLN A 142 12.72 -3.49 22.42
#